data_AF-A9KIA7-F1
#
_entry.id   AF-A9KIA7-F1
#
_cell.length_a   1.000
_cell.length_b   1.000
_cell.length_c   1.000
_cell.angle_alpha   90.00
_cell.angle_beta   90.00
_cell.angle_gamma   90.00
#
_symmetry.space_group_name_H-M   'P 1'
#
loop_
_entity.id
_entity.type
_entity.pdbx_description
1 polymer ?
#
loop_
_entity_poly.entity_id
_entity_poly.type
_entity_poly.pdbx_seq_one_letter_code
_entity_poly.pdbx_strand_id
1 'polypeptide(L)' 'MGIDKKKAKAREWRIRERTLFLIAFIGGSLGSLLGMKVFHHKTKHKNFQILIPLFLILQITLGIIYIVKM' A
#
# COMPACT_ATOMS: atom_id res chain seq x y z
N MET A 1 -6.88 3.37 0.34
CA MET A 1 -6.77 4.09 -0.96
C MET A 1 -8.09 4.68 -1.47
N GLY A 2 -9.24 3.99 -1.29
CA GLY A 2 -10.54 4.57 -1.66
C GLY A 2 -10.87 5.90 -0.97
N ILE A 3 -10.55 6.04 0.32
CA ILE A 3 -10.74 7.30 1.07
C ILE A 3 -9.93 8.44 0.44
N ASP A 4 -8.67 8.19 0.06
CA ASP A 4 -7.82 9.19 -0.60
C ASP A 4 -8.38 9.59 -1.98
N LYS A 5 -8.95 8.64 -2.74
CA LYS A 5 -9.67 8.92 -4.00
C LYS A 5 -10.94 9.74 -3.76
N LYS A 6 -11.70 9.46 -2.70
CA LYS A 6 -12.90 10.22 -2.33
C LYS A 6 -12.53 11.66 -1.96
N LYS A 7 -11.51 11.85 -1.13
CA LYS A 7 -10.97 13.17 -0.75
C LYS A 7 -10.43 13.94 -1.96
N ALA A 8 -9.74 13.25 -2.88
CA ALA A 8 -9.31 13.82 -4.15
C ALA A 8 -10.47 14.36 -4.99
N LYS A 9 -11.60 13.64 -5.06
CA LYS A 9 -12.80 14.09 -5.77
C LYS A 9 -13.50 15.25 -5.05
N ALA A 10 -13.52 15.23 -3.72
CA ALA A 10 -14.14 16.26 -2.87
C ALA A 10 -13.30 17.53 -2.69
N ARG A 11 -12.09 17.61 -3.30
CA ARG A 11 -11.10 18.69 -3.10
C ARG A 11 -10.71 18.90 -1.63
N GLU A 12 -10.80 17.84 -0.83
CA GLU A 12 -10.39 17.84 0.57
C GLU A 12 -8.89 17.59 0.74
N TRP A 13 -8.38 17.85 1.95
CA TRP A 13 -7.01 17.57 2.32
C TRP A 13 -6.64 16.09 2.08
N ARG A 14 -5.64 15.86 1.23
CA ARG A 14 -5.18 14.52 0.85
C ARG A 14 -4.37 13.84 1.95
N ILE A 15 -4.40 12.50 1.97
CA ILE A 15 -3.62 11.74 2.94
C ILE A 15 -2.14 11.80 2.54
N ARG A 16 -1.27 12.15 3.49
CA ARG A 16 0.18 12.18 3.25
C ARG A 16 0.66 10.81 2.79
N GLU A 17 1.49 10.78 1.75
CA GLU A 17 1.97 9.53 1.15
C GLU A 17 2.73 8.66 2.14
N ARG A 18 3.50 9.30 3.04
CA ARG A 18 4.22 8.63 4.14
C ARG A 18 3.30 7.77 5.01
N THR A 19 2.08 8.25 5.30
CA THR A 19 1.10 7.50 6.10
C THR A 19 0.62 6.25 5.35
N LEU A 20 0.40 6.37 4.03
CA LEU A 20 -0.01 5.24 3.19
C LEU A 20 1.10 4.19 3.12
N PHE A 21 2.37 4.61 2.99
CA PHE A 21 3.51 3.71 3.03
C PHE A 21 3.69 3.06 4.41
N LEU A 22 3.50 3.81 5.50
CA LEU A 22 3.61 3.28 6.85
C LEU A 22 2.55 2.20 7.14
N ILE A 23 1.29 2.46 6.75
CA ILE A 23 0.21 1.47 6.84
C ILE A 23 0.54 0.25 5.98
N ALA A 24 1.04 0.44 4.76
CA ALA A 24 1.45 -0.66 3.90
C ALA A 24 2.58 -1.49 4.54
N PHE A 25 3.56 -0.82 5.15
CA PHE A 25 4.73 -1.44 5.78
C PHE A 25 4.39 -2.29 7.01
N ILE A 26 3.44 -1.86 7.85
CA ILE A 26 3.07 -2.58 9.09
C ILE A 26 2.24 -3.84 8.80
N GLY A 27 1.47 -3.86 7.71
CA GLY A 27 0.62 -5.01 7.36
C GLY A 27 -0.46 -4.74 6.32
N GLY A 28 -0.64 -3.47 5.93
CA GLY A 28 -1.62 -3.06 4.93
C GLY A 28 -1.12 -3.15 3.48
N SER A 29 0.00 -3.82 3.20
CA SER A 29 0.63 -3.85 1.86
C SER A 29 -0.30 -4.47 0.82
N LEU A 30 -0.92 -5.61 1.15
CA LEU A 30 -1.84 -6.34 0.28
C LEU A 30 -3.12 -5.54 0.01
N GLY A 31 -3.73 -5.00 1.06
CA GLY A 31 -4.91 -4.13 0.96
C GLY A 31 -4.63 -2.81 0.22
N SER A 32 -3.41 -2.28 0.36
CA SER A 32 -2.96 -1.12 -0.41
C SER A 32 -2.81 -1.51 -1.88
N LEU A 33 -2.13 -2.59 -2.21
CA LEU A 33 -1.92 -3.03 -3.60
C LEU A 33 -3.25 -3.27 -4.34
N LEU A 34 -4.18 -3.98 -3.68
CA LEU A 34 -5.55 -4.18 -4.19
C LEU A 34 -6.30 -2.86 -4.32
N GLY A 35 -6.20 -1.98 -3.31
CA GLY A 35 -6.75 -0.64 -3.35
C GLY A 35 -6.22 0.19 -4.52
N MET A 36 -4.93 0.07 -4.90
CA MET A 36 -4.35 0.78 -6.04
C MET A 36 -5.07 0.35 -7.32
N LYS A 37 -5.20 -0.97 -7.51
CA LYS A 37 -5.75 -1.59 -8.71
C LYS A 37 -7.23 -1.34 -8.83
N VAL A 38 -8.02 -1.62 -7.79
CA VAL A 38 -9.48 -1.44 -7.79
C VAL A 38 -9.85 0.03 -8.00
N PHE A 39 -9.25 0.93 -7.24
CA PHE A 39 -9.57 2.35 -7.36
C PHE A 39 -8.82 3.03 -8.51
N HIS A 40 -7.94 2.34 -9.23
CA HIS A 40 -7.07 2.91 -10.28
C HIS A 40 -6.40 4.21 -9.81
N HIS A 41 -6.04 4.26 -8.53
CA HIS A 41 -5.59 5.48 -7.85
C HIS A 41 -4.13 5.31 -7.48
N LYS A 42 -3.30 6.30 -7.82
CA LYS A 42 -1.84 6.29 -7.64
C LYS A 42 -1.10 5.12 -8.30
N THR A 43 -1.65 4.54 -9.37
CA THR A 43 -1.01 3.50 -10.19
C THR A 43 0.15 4.01 -11.05
N LYS A 44 0.16 5.30 -11.41
CA LYS A 44 1.26 5.93 -12.18
C LYS A 44 2.39 6.49 -11.31
N HIS A 45 2.25 6.46 -9.99
CA HIS A 45 3.30 6.95 -9.09
C HIS A 45 4.33 5.85 -8.88
N LYS A 46 5.54 6.04 -9.44
CA LYS A 46 6.64 5.07 -9.35
C LYS A 46 6.91 4.59 -7.92
N ASN A 47 6.89 5.51 -6.96
CA ASN A 47 7.08 5.19 -5.54
C ASN A 47 6.03 4.19 -5.03
N PHE A 48 4.76 4.37 -5.38
CA PHE A 48 3.70 3.45 -4.97
C PHE A 48 3.78 2.11 -5.71
N GLN A 49 4.11 2.15 -7.01
CA GLN A 49 4.24 0.95 -7.82
C GLN A 49 5.42 0.07 -7.40
N ILE A 50 6.48 0.64 -6.84
CA ILE A 50 7.67 -0.10 -6.41
C ILE A 50 7.58 -0.47 -4.92
N LEU A 51 7.31 0.50 -4.04
CA LEU A 51 7.37 0.29 -2.60
C LEU A 51 6.25 -0.62 -2.08
N ILE A 52 5.03 -0.52 -2.62
CA ILE A 52 3.90 -1.33 -2.14
C ILE A 52 4.12 -2.83 -2.42
N PRO A 53 4.50 -3.26 -3.65
CA PRO A 53 4.89 -4.66 -3.88
C PRO A 53 6.13 -5.07 -3.11
N LEU A 54 7.12 -4.18 -2.95
CA LEU A 54 8.33 -4.49 -2.17
C LEU A 54 8.00 -4.82 -0.71
N PHE A 55 7.12 -4.04 -0.07
CA PHE A 55 6.66 -4.32 1.29
C PHE A 55 5.85 -5.61 1.38
N LEU A 56 5.04 -5.91 0.36
CA LEU A 56 4.31 -7.17 0.31
C LEU A 56 5.25 -8.38 0.22
N ILE A 57 6.25 -8.32 -0.67
CA ILE A 57 7.26 -9.37 -0.80
C ILE A 57 8.01 -9.55 0.51
N LEU A 58 8.46 -8.44 1.13
CA LEU A 58 9.16 -8.48 2.40
C LEU A 58 8.32 -9.15 3.51
N GLN A 59 7.03 -8.81 3.61
CA GLN A 59 6.11 -9.42 4.58
C GLN A 59 5.91 -10.91 4.31
N ILE A 60 5.75 -11.32 3.05
CA ILE A 60 5.60 -12.73 2.66
C ILE A 60 6.89 -13.50 2.98
N THR A 61 8.06 -12.98 2.59
CA THR A 61 9.35 -13.62 2.86
C THR A 61 9.60 -13.76 4.35
N LEU A 62 9.36 -12.72 5.15
CA LEU A 62 9.49 -12.79 6.61
C LEU A 62 8.50 -13.78 7.22
N GLY A 63 7.26 -13.79 6.76
CA GLY A 63 6.24 -14.75 7.21
C GLY A 63 6.62 -16.20 6.90
N ILE A 64 7.12 -16.46 5.69
CA ILE A 64 7.61 -17.79 5.30
C ILE A 64 8.81 -18.21 6.15
N ILE A 65 9.80 -17.33 6.33
CA ILE A 65 10.97 -17.62 7.19
C ILE A 65 10.53 -17.93 8.61
N TYR A 66 9.59 -17.17 9.16
CA TYR A 66 9.06 -17.39 10.50
C TYR A 66 8.37 -18.76 10.61
N ILE A 67 7.55 -19.13 9.64
CA ILE A 67 6.85 -20.43 9.60
C ILE A 67 7.85 -21.60 9.44
N VAL A 68 8.85 -21.47 8.57
CA VAL A 68 9.83 -22.55 8.31
C VAL A 68 10.78 -22.78 9.49
N LYS A 69 11.03 -21.74 10.28
CA LYS A 69 11.94 -21.79 11.44
C LYS A 69 11.25 -22.22 12.73
N MET A 70 9.92 -22.29 12.74
CA MET A 70 9.09 -22.76 13.84
C MET A 70 8.93 -24.28 13.77
#